data_AF-D4MNY2-F1
#
_entry.id   AF-D4MNY2-F1
#
_cell.length_a   1.000
_cell.length_b   1.000
_cell.length_c   1.000
_cell.angle_alpha   90.00
_cell.angle_beta   90.00
_cell.angle_gamma   90.00
#
_symmetry.space_group_name_H-M   'P 1'
#
loop_
_entity.id
_entity.type
_entity.pdbx_description
1 polymer ?
#
loop_
_entity_poly.entity_id
_entity_poly.type
_entity_poly.pdbx_seq_one_letter_code
_entity_poly.pdbx_strand_id
1 'polypeptide(L)'
;MSDKIIQLNEDLIKHDLKDLVRSSVEETLNALLDKEADELVNAEKYERSSDRQGYRSGHYKRNLHTAAGEVELKVPKLKGIPFETAIIERYRRRESSVEEALIEMYLAGVSVRRVEDMIHQISDEYKQGNSKKRK
;
A
#
# COMPACT_ATOMS: atom_id res chain seq x y z
N MET A 1 30.51 0.11 37.87
CA MET A 1 30.29 0.37 36.43
C MET A 1 28.83 0.01 36.17
N SER A 2 27.92 0.98 36.30
CA SER A 2 26.51 0.76 36.01
C SER A 2 26.35 0.69 34.50
N ASP A 3 26.08 -0.50 33.97
CA ASP A 3 25.74 -0.67 32.56
C ASP A 3 24.59 0.27 32.20
N LYS A 4 24.79 1.10 31.17
CA LYS A 4 23.73 1.93 30.60
C LYS A 4 22.66 1.00 30.04
N ILE A 5 21.64 0.71 30.84
CA ILE A 5 20.43 0.06 30.37
C ILE A 5 19.78 1.02 29.37
N ILE A 6 19.77 0.64 28.09
CA ILE A 6 19.07 1.37 27.05
C ILE A 6 17.59 1.33 27.43
N GLN A 7 17.03 2.48 27.83
CA GLN A 7 15.59 2.61 27.99
C GLN A 7 14.98 2.60 26.59
N LEU A 8 14.48 1.44 26.15
CA LEU A 8 13.72 1.34 24.92
C LEU A 8 12.37 2.04 25.11
N ASN A 9 12.12 3.07 24.31
CA ASN A 9 10.79 3.65 24.20
C ASN A 9 9.94 2.74 23.32
N GLU A 10 9.08 1.93 23.94
CA GLU A 10 8.25 0.93 23.28
C GLU A 10 7.32 1.54 22.22
N ASP A 11 6.79 2.74 22.48
CA ASP A 11 5.88 3.43 21.56
C ASP A 11 6.60 3.89 20.29
N LEU A 12 7.82 4.39 20.42
CA LEU A 12 8.64 4.78 19.25
C LEU A 12 8.97 3.56 18.37
N ILE A 13 9.33 2.43 18.97
CA ILE A 13 9.68 1.21 18.22
C ILE A 13 8.47 0.65 17.50
N LYS A 14 7.29 0.63 18.14
CA LYS A 14 6.04 0.20 17.51
C LYS A 14 5.68 1.08 16.31
N HIS A 15 5.86 2.39 16.44
CA HIS A 15 5.61 3.34 15.35
C HIS A 15 6.58 3.11 14.18
N ASP A 16 7.89 3.09 14.45
CA ASP A 16 8.91 2.93 13.42
C ASP A 16 8.78 1.59 12.68
N LEU A 17 8.45 0.53 13.40
CA LEU A 17 8.23 -0.79 12.81
C LEU A 17 6.97 -0.82 11.93
N LYS A 18 5.87 -0.18 12.36
CA LYS A 18 4.66 -0.04 11.53
C LYS A 18 4.95 0.74 10.25
N ASP A 19 5.68 1.85 10.35
CA ASP A 19 6.04 2.66 9.19
C ASP A 19 6.93 1.90 8.20
N LEU A 20 7.90 1.12 8.71
CA LEU A 20 8.77 0.29 7.89
C LEU A 20 8.00 -0.82 7.16
N VAL A 21 7.06 -1.48 7.85
CA VAL A 21 6.21 -2.49 7.22
C VAL A 21 5.36 -1.84 6.13
N ARG A 22 4.71 -0.69 6.40
CA ARG A 22 3.92 0.03 5.39
C ARG A 22 4.76 0.41 4.18
N SER A 23 5.95 1.00 4.37
CA SER A 23 6.81 1.42 3.25
C SER A 23 7.31 0.22 2.45
N SER A 24 7.67 -0.87 3.12
CA SER A 24 8.12 -2.10 2.45
C SER A 24 6.99 -2.72 1.61
N VAL A 25 5.76 -2.74 2.11
CA VAL A 25 4.58 -3.19 1.34
C VAL A 25 4.35 -2.29 0.13
N GLU A 26 4.39 -0.96 0.31
CA GLU A 26 4.23 0.00 -0.79
C GLU A 26 5.29 -0.20 -1.89
N GLU A 27 6.56 -0.30 -1.50
CA GLU A 27 7.67 -0.51 -2.43
C GLU A 27 7.53 -1.83 -3.19
N THR A 28 7.19 -2.91 -2.47
CA THR A 28 7.04 -4.25 -3.06
C THR A 28 5.88 -4.30 -4.06
N LEU A 29 4.72 -3.75 -3.70
CA LEU A 29 3.57 -3.71 -4.60
C LEU A 29 3.86 -2.89 -5.85
N ASN A 30 4.52 -1.74 -5.70
CA ASN A 30 4.90 -0.90 -6.84
C ASN A 30 5.94 -1.59 -7.75
N ALA A 31 6.93 -2.27 -7.17
CA ALA A 31 7.93 -3.02 -7.93
C ALA A 31 7.29 -4.18 -8.70
N LEU A 32 6.34 -4.90 -8.10
CA LEU A 32 5.62 -5.98 -8.77
C LEU A 32 4.75 -5.47 -9.92
N LEU A 33 4.04 -4.35 -9.73
CA LEU A 33 3.26 -3.71 -10.80
C LEU A 33 4.14 -3.28 -11.97
N ASP A 34 5.31 -2.72 -11.69
CA ASP A 34 6.27 -2.37 -12.74
C ASP A 34 6.80 -3.62 -13.45
N LYS A 35 7.14 -4.68 -12.72
CA LYS A 35 7.60 -5.94 -13.32
C LYS A 35 6.53 -6.57 -14.23
N GLU A 36 5.28 -6.65 -13.77
CA GLU A 36 4.17 -7.20 -14.56
C GLU A 36 3.94 -6.40 -15.86
N ALA A 37 4.13 -5.08 -15.81
CA ALA A 37 4.04 -4.26 -17.00
C ALA A 37 5.23 -4.43 -17.97
N ASP A 38 6.42 -4.81 -17.49
CA ASP A 38 7.56 -5.15 -18.37
C ASP A 38 7.33 -6.50 -19.06
N GLU A 39 6.83 -7.49 -18.31
CA GLU A 39 6.44 -8.79 -18.84
C GLU A 39 5.32 -8.66 -19.90
N LEU A 40 4.31 -7.83 -19.65
CA LEU A 40 3.19 -7.63 -20.59
C LEU A 40 3.64 -6.92 -21.88
N VAL A 41 4.64 -6.03 -21.80
CA VAL A 41 5.17 -5.30 -22.95
C VAL A 41 6.25 -6.08 -23.70
N ASN A 42 6.81 -7.14 -23.10
CA ASN A 42 8.01 -7.87 -23.56
C ASN A 42 9.24 -6.96 -23.76
N ALA A 43 9.38 -5.94 -22.91
CA ALA A 43 10.56 -5.07 -22.92
C ALA A 43 10.63 -4.27 -21.62
N GLU A 44 11.84 -4.12 -21.09
CA GLU A 44 12.12 -3.25 -19.95
C GLU A 44 11.96 -1.77 -20.32
N LYS A 45 11.95 -0.93 -19.28
CA LYS A 45 11.91 0.52 -19.41
C LYS A 45 13.12 1.03 -20.20
N TYR A 46 12.84 1.69 -21.32
CA TYR A 46 13.81 2.21 -22.29
C TYR A 46 14.57 1.17 -23.12
N GLU A 47 14.28 -0.12 -22.96
CA GLU A 47 14.87 -1.15 -23.80
C GLU A 47 14.40 -0.99 -25.25
N ARG A 48 15.24 -1.37 -26.21
CA ARG A 48 14.85 -1.49 -27.63
C ARG A 48 14.74 -2.97 -27.96
N SER A 49 13.52 -3.48 -27.96
CA SER A 49 13.21 -4.85 -28.37
C SER A 49 12.34 -4.82 -29.63
N SER A 50 12.59 -5.73 -30.57
CA SER A 50 11.73 -5.97 -31.73
C SER A 50 10.38 -6.56 -31.33
N ASP A 51 10.33 -7.26 -30.18
CA ASP A 51 9.16 -8.02 -29.73
C ASP A 51 8.21 -7.17 -28.86
N ARG A 52 8.53 -5.88 -28.70
CA ARG A 52 7.76 -4.93 -27.90
C ARG A 52 6.32 -4.81 -28.40
N GLN A 53 5.37 -5.08 -27.51
CA GLN A 53 3.94 -5.03 -27.82
C GLN A 53 3.28 -3.69 -27.45
N GLY A 54 3.91 -2.87 -26.60
CA GLY A 54 3.34 -1.60 -26.13
C GLY A 54 4.37 -0.62 -25.59
N TYR A 55 3.92 0.57 -25.19
CA TYR A 55 4.79 1.61 -24.64
C TYR A 55 4.32 2.10 -23.28
N ARG A 56 5.27 2.37 -22.39
CA ARG A 56 5.01 3.00 -21.08
C ARG A 56 4.61 4.47 -21.30
N SER A 57 3.51 4.88 -20.68
CA SER A 57 2.96 6.24 -20.72
C SER A 57 2.84 6.85 -19.32
N GLY A 58 3.83 6.57 -18.47
CA GLY A 58 3.87 7.00 -17.07
C GLY A 58 3.00 6.14 -16.15
N HIS A 59 2.56 6.73 -15.05
CA HIS A 59 1.78 6.07 -14.01
C HIS A 59 0.60 6.93 -13.58
N TYR A 60 -0.45 6.34 -13.03
CA TYR A 60 -1.39 7.06 -12.17
C TYR A 60 -1.27 6.58 -10.73
N LYS A 61 -1.61 7.45 -9.79
CA LYS A 61 -1.60 7.16 -8.37
C LYS A 61 -3.00 6.72 -7.92
N ARG A 62 -3.08 5.70 -7.08
CA ARG A 62 -4.29 5.36 -6.31
C ARG A 62 -3.89 4.88 -4.92
N ASN A 63 -4.77 5.08 -3.95
CA ASN A 63 -4.57 4.57 -2.60
C ASN A 63 -5.21 3.20 -2.44
N LEU A 64 -4.54 2.32 -1.70
CA LEU A 64 -5.06 1.01 -1.30
C LEU A 64 -4.96 0.89 0.23
N HIS A 65 -6.06 0.49 0.86
CA HIS A 65 -6.06 0.18 2.29
C HIS A 65 -5.61 -1.27 2.46
N THR A 66 -4.47 -1.46 3.10
CA THR A 66 -3.92 -2.78 3.45
C THR A 66 -3.96 -2.97 4.95
N ALA A 67 -3.73 -4.20 5.43
CA ALA A 67 -3.59 -4.46 6.86
C ALA A 67 -2.46 -3.64 7.53
N ALA A 68 -1.42 -3.27 6.77
CA ALA A 68 -0.31 -2.44 7.25
C ALA A 68 -0.62 -0.93 7.30
N GLY A 69 -1.72 -0.51 6.68
CA GLY A 69 -2.12 0.89 6.53
C GLY A 69 -2.46 1.28 5.09
N GLU A 70 -2.73 2.56 4.87
CA GLU A 70 -2.94 3.12 3.53
C GLU A 70 -1.59 3.22 2.78
N VAL A 71 -1.51 2.63 1.59
CA VAL A 71 -0.33 2.67 0.71
C VAL A 71 -0.65 3.36 -0.62
N GLU A 72 0.32 4.10 -1.18
CA GLU A 72 0.19 4.74 -2.49
C GLU A 72 0.68 3.80 -3.62
N LEU A 73 -0.23 3.38 -4.48
CA LEU A 73 0.09 2.57 -5.66
C LEU A 73 0.34 3.47 -6.88
N LYS A 74 1.45 3.25 -7.55
CA LYS A 74 1.82 3.85 -8.84
C LYS A 74 1.53 2.83 -9.92
N VAL A 75 0.31 2.85 -10.45
CA VAL A 75 -0.12 1.87 -11.45
C VAL A 75 0.39 2.29 -12.83
N PRO A 76 1.11 1.42 -13.55
CA PRO A 76 1.61 1.70 -14.90
C PRO A 76 0.49 2.01 -15.89
N LYS A 77 0.74 2.99 -16.77
CA LYS A 77 -0.08 3.23 -17.95
C LYS A 77 0.64 2.70 -19.18
N LEU A 78 -0.04 1.84 -19.92
CA LEU A 78 0.46 1.31 -21.18
C LEU A 78 -0.31 1.90 -22.35
N LYS A 79 0.39 2.12 -23.46
CA LYS A 79 -0.16 2.56 -24.75
C LYS A 79 -0.04 1.40 -25.74
N GLY A 80 -1.16 1.06 -26.38
CA GLY A 80 -1.27 -0.05 -27.33
C GLY A 80 -1.92 -1.30 -26.75
N ILE A 81 -1.83 -1.51 -25.43
CA ILE A 81 -2.41 -2.67 -24.73
C ILE A 81 -3.06 -2.21 -23.43
N PRO A 82 -4.22 -2.75 -23.03
CA PRO A 82 -4.75 -2.53 -21.69
C PRO A 82 -3.81 -3.15 -20.64
N PHE A 83 -3.51 -2.38 -19.60
CA PHE A 83 -2.85 -2.93 -18.42
C PHE A 83 -3.91 -3.49 -17.48
N GLU A 84 -3.83 -4.80 -17.24
CA GLU A 84 -4.63 -5.53 -16.26
C GLU A 84 -3.66 -6.29 -15.37
N THR A 85 -3.75 -6.07 -14.06
CA THR A 85 -2.83 -6.67 -13.09
C THR A 85 -3.51 -7.79 -12.33
N ALA A 86 -2.82 -8.92 -12.19
CA ALA A 86 -3.25 -10.04 -11.34
C ALA A 86 -2.90 -9.81 -9.86
N ILE A 87 -2.01 -8.85 -9.56
CA ILE A 87 -1.57 -8.55 -8.19
C ILE A 87 -2.70 -7.87 -7.41
N ILE A 88 -3.41 -6.93 -8.04
CA ILE A 88 -4.46 -6.14 -7.37
C ILE A 88 -5.62 -5.90 -8.33
N GLU A 89 -6.80 -6.38 -7.96
CA GLU A 89 -8.01 -6.20 -8.76
C GLU A 89 -8.29 -4.74 -9.14
N ARG A 90 -8.86 -4.57 -10.34
CA ARG A 90 -9.23 -3.26 -10.87
C ARG A 90 -10.27 -2.61 -9.96
N TYR A 91 -10.09 -1.32 -9.65
CA TYR A 91 -10.95 -0.51 -8.78
C TYR A 91 -11.04 -0.94 -7.31
N ARG A 92 -10.36 -2.00 -6.89
CA ARG A 92 -10.28 -2.39 -5.49
C ARG A 92 -9.59 -1.31 -4.67
N ARG A 93 -10.23 -0.92 -3.55
CA ARG A 93 -9.75 0.12 -2.63
C ARG A 93 -9.27 -0.43 -1.28
N ARG A 94 -9.62 -1.67 -0.96
CA ARG A 94 -9.31 -2.36 0.30
C ARG A 94 -8.85 -3.79 0.01
N GLU A 95 -7.88 -4.25 0.77
CA GLU A 95 -7.44 -5.65 0.78
C GLU A 95 -8.55 -6.57 1.32
N SER A 96 -8.59 -7.84 0.90
CA SER A 96 -9.59 -8.83 1.36
C SER A 96 -9.63 -8.97 2.88
N SER A 97 -8.47 -9.00 3.53
CA SER A 97 -8.36 -9.15 4.99
C SER A 97 -9.09 -8.04 5.74
N VAL A 98 -9.05 -6.81 5.22
CA VAL A 98 -9.77 -5.66 5.78
C VAL A 98 -11.27 -5.84 5.58
N GLU A 99 -11.72 -6.31 4.41
CA GLU A 99 -13.15 -6.55 4.14
C GLU A 99 -13.72 -7.67 5.01
N GLU A 100 -12.96 -8.75 5.20
CA GLU A 100 -13.32 -9.87 6.07
C GLU A 100 -13.51 -9.44 7.53
N ALA A 101 -12.58 -8.63 8.06
CA ALA A 101 -12.70 -8.09 9.42
C ALA A 101 -13.95 -7.21 9.60
N LEU A 102 -14.35 -6.45 8.56
CA LEU A 102 -15.58 -5.66 8.60
C LEU A 102 -16.84 -6.53 8.63
N ILE A 103 -16.85 -7.61 7.84
CA ILE A 103 -17.96 -8.57 7.83
C ILE A 103 -18.08 -9.25 9.20
N GLU A 104 -16.96 -9.67 9.78
CA GLU A 104 -16.93 -10.31 11.10
C GLU A 104 -17.48 -9.37 12.19
N MET A 105 -17.06 -8.10 12.21
CA MET A 105 -17.58 -7.10 13.14
C MET A 105 -19.09 -6.90 13.00
N TYR A 106 -19.59 -6.86 11.77
CA TYR A 106 -21.02 -6.74 11.51
C TYR A 106 -21.79 -7.96 12.03
N LEU A 107 -21.29 -9.17 11.75
CA LEU A 107 -21.88 -10.42 12.23
C LEU A 107 -21.85 -10.54 13.77
N ALA A 108 -20.82 -9.99 14.41
CA ALA A 108 -20.72 -9.89 15.86
C ALA A 108 -21.69 -8.86 16.47
N GLY A 109 -22.48 -8.16 15.66
CA GLY A 109 -23.47 -7.18 16.12
C GLY A 109 -22.89 -5.81 16.48
N VAL A 110 -21.67 -5.50 16.03
CA VAL A 110 -21.08 -4.17 16.22
C VAL A 110 -21.85 -3.17 15.34
N SER A 111 -22.27 -2.05 15.92
CA SER A 111 -22.98 -1.02 15.15
C SER A 111 -22.10 -0.43 14.06
N VAL A 112 -22.68 -0.13 12.89
CA VAL A 112 -21.93 0.39 11.73
C VAL A 112 -21.16 1.67 12.08
N ARG A 113 -21.73 2.54 12.93
CA ARG A 113 -21.04 3.74 13.43
C ARG A 113 -19.82 3.39 14.28
N ARG A 114 -19.93 2.38 15.15
CA ARG A 114 -18.82 1.94 15.97
C ARG A 114 -17.72 1.29 15.13
N VAL A 115 -18.09 0.57 14.07
CA VAL A 115 -17.14 0.04 13.09
C VAL A 115 -16.42 1.19 12.37
N GLU A 116 -17.16 2.21 11.92
CA GLU A 116 -16.59 3.41 11.30
C GLU A 116 -15.60 4.12 12.24
N ASP A 117 -15.96 4.33 13.52
CA ASP A 117 -15.07 4.90 14.52
C ASP A 117 -13.77 4.09 14.70
N MET A 118 -13.87 2.75 14.72
CA MET A 118 -12.69 1.89 14.86
C MET A 118 -11.79 1.94 13.62
N ILE A 119 -12.37 1.92 12.41
CA ILE A 119 -11.58 2.08 11.17
C ILE A 119 -10.90 3.44 11.15
N HIS A 120 -11.61 4.50 11.52
CA HIS A 120 -11.06 5.85 11.59
C HIS A 120 -9.95 5.94 12.61
N GLN A 121 -10.10 5.36 13.79
CA GLN A 121 -9.04 5.36 14.79
C GLN A 121 -7.79 4.62 14.29
N ILE A 122 -7.96 3.47 13.65
CA ILE A 122 -6.86 2.72 13.04
C ILE A 122 -6.22 3.52 11.90
N SER A 123 -7.00 4.25 11.10
CA SER A 123 -6.51 4.97 9.91
C SER A 123 -5.94 6.36 10.22
N ASP A 124 -6.51 7.09 11.19
CA ASP A 124 -6.16 8.47 11.53
C ASP A 124 -5.01 8.55 12.56
N GLU A 125 -4.70 7.48 13.30
CA GLU A 125 -3.42 7.34 14.02
C GLU A 125 -2.22 7.59 13.07
N TYR A 126 -2.38 7.36 11.76
CA TYR A 126 -1.33 7.59 10.76
C TYR A 126 -1.21 9.04 10.26
N LYS A 127 -2.25 9.87 10.37
CA LYS A 127 -2.18 11.28 9.92
C LYS A 127 -1.48 12.19 10.94
N GLN A 128 -1.59 11.87 12.23
CA GLN A 128 -1.03 12.72 13.29
C GLN A 128 0.50 12.63 13.39
N GLY A 129 1.13 11.56 12.87
CA GLY A 129 2.60 11.41 12.82
C GLY A 129 3.30 12.25 11.74
N ASN A 130 2.62 12.58 10.64
CA ASN A 130 3.24 13.23 9.46
C ASN A 130 3.04 14.76 9.38
N SER A 131 2.33 15.39 10.32
CA SER A 131 2.08 16.84 10.28
C SER A 131 3.17 17.72 10.90
N LYS A 132 4.23 17.16 11.53
CA LYS A 132 5.28 17.95 12.20
C LYS A 132 6.56 18.20 11.40
N LYS A 133 6.65 17.79 10.13
CA LYS A 133 7.81 18.08 9.24
C LYS A 133 7.43 18.89 8.00
N ARG A 134 6.67 19.97 8.16
CA ARG A 134 6.55 21.03 7.14
C ARG A 134 6.35 22.39 7.81
N LYS A 135 7.44 22.97 8.32
CA LYS A 135 7.80 24.40 8.26
C LYS A 135 9.10 24.62 9.03
#